data_AF-A0A098TMA3-F1
#
_entry.id   AF-A0A098TMA3-F1
#
_cell.length_a   1.000
_cell.length_b   1.000
_cell.length_c   1.000
_cell.angle_alpha   90.00
_cell.angle_beta   90.00
_cell.angle_gamma   90.00
#
_symmetry.space_group_name_H-M   'P 1'
#
loop_
_entity.id
_entity.type
_entity.pdbx_description
1 polymer ?
#
loop_
_entity_poly.entity_id
_entity_poly.type
_entity_poly.pdbx_seq_one_letter_code
_entity_poly.pdbx_strand_id
1 'polypeptide(L)'
;MFVMVVDAVVLSGINRRTLSPKDFTSEPMSKAVSLTGEGLRIFLRLYEQKKQSKFRYSVLQTQCTFQKAFEIQARLLAIYLMGETEKYPP
;
A
#
# COMPACT_ATOMS: atom_id res chain seq x y z
N MET A 1 -7.65 -8.96 2.95
CA MET A 1 -6.89 -8.19 3.99
C MET A 1 -6.09 -7.00 3.41
N PHE A 2 -6.47 -6.44 2.25
CA PHE A 2 -5.60 -5.52 1.48
C PHE A 2 -5.83 -4.02 1.69
N VAL A 3 -6.98 -3.64 2.26
CA VAL A 3 -7.39 -2.23 2.44
C VAL A 3 -6.46 -1.45 3.39
N MET A 4 -5.54 -2.09 4.14
CA MET A 4 -4.76 -1.39 5.18
C MET A 4 -3.37 -0.86 4.78
N VAL A 5 -2.87 -1.05 3.55
CA VAL A 5 -1.50 -0.59 3.22
C VAL A 5 -1.47 0.92 2.97
N VAL A 6 -2.31 1.41 2.06
CA VAL A 6 -2.33 2.83 1.69
C VAL A 6 -2.85 3.68 2.84
N ASP A 7 -3.95 3.27 3.48
CA ASP A 7 -4.52 3.99 4.63
C ASP A 7 -3.51 4.10 5.78
N ALA A 8 -2.77 3.02 6.07
CA ALA A 8 -1.72 3.07 7.10
C ALA A 8 -0.55 3.97 6.70
N VAL A 9 -0.21 4.04 5.42
CA VAL A 9 0.83 4.96 4.91
C VAL A 9 0.38 6.41 5.07
N VAL A 10 -0.85 6.73 4.68
CA VAL A 10 -1.43 8.08 4.82
C VAL A 10 -1.53 8.48 6.29
N LEU A 11 -2.10 7.62 7.13
CA LEU A 11 -2.21 7.87 8.58
C LEU A 11 -0.84 8.04 9.23
N SER A 12 0.16 7.22 8.86
CA SER A 12 1.53 7.38 9.32
C SER A 12 2.12 8.72 8.88
N GLY A 13 1.89 9.12 7.62
CA GLY A 13 2.31 10.39 7.04
C GLY A 13 1.78 11.60 7.81
N ILE A 14 0.49 11.58 8.13
CA ILE A 14 -0.20 12.65 8.86
C ILE A 14 0.22 12.66 10.34
N ASN A 15 0.12 11.52 11.02
CA ASN A 15 0.37 11.43 12.47
C ASN A 15 1.81 11.78 12.84
N ARG A 16 2.77 11.43 11.98
CA ARG A 16 4.20 11.75 12.17
C ARG A 16 4.59 13.10 11.58
N ARG A 17 3.64 13.83 10.97
CA ARG A 17 3.87 15.11 10.28
C ARG A 17 4.97 15.04 9.22
N THR A 18 5.20 13.86 8.64
CA THR A 18 6.15 13.70 7.53
C THR A 18 5.56 14.22 6.23
N LEU A 19 4.23 14.20 6.10
CA LEU A 19 3.48 14.98 5.12
C LEU A 19 2.70 16.08 5.83
N SER A 20 2.71 17.27 5.25
CA SER A 20 2.08 18.47 5.80
C SER A 20 1.50 19.33 4.68
N PRO A 21 0.68 20.35 4.98
CA PRO A 21 0.04 21.16 3.93
C PRO A 21 0.99 21.80 2.91
N LYS A 22 2.24 22.08 3.29
CA LYS A 22 3.27 22.62 2.38
C LYS A 22 3.69 21.64 1.27
N ASP A 23 3.43 20.34 1.48
CA ASP A 23 3.78 19.27 0.56
C ASP A 23 2.70 19.06 -0.51
N PHE A 24 1.71 19.96 -0.56
CA PHE A 24 0.61 19.96 -1.52
C PHE A 24 0.53 21.30 -2.24
N THR A 25 0.12 21.25 -3.51
CA THR A 25 -0.23 22.42 -4.32
C THR A 25 -1.70 22.37 -4.69
N SER A 26 -2.35 23.54 -4.72
CA SER A 26 -3.71 23.68 -5.22
C SER A 26 -3.73 24.46 -6.52
N GLU A 27 -4.49 23.98 -7.49
CA GLU A 27 -4.76 24.70 -8.72
C GLU A 27 -5.92 25.69 -8.50
N PRO A 28 -5.73 27.02 -8.69
CA PRO A 28 -6.76 28.00 -8.36
C PRO A 28 -8.06 27.87 -9.18
N MET A 29 -7.94 27.47 -10.45
CA MET A 29 -9.07 27.37 -11.38
C MET A 29 -9.88 26.09 -11.18
N SER A 30 -9.19 24.94 -11.08
CA SER A 30 -9.82 23.62 -11.00
C SER A 30 -10.09 23.16 -9.56
N LYS A 31 -9.48 23.84 -8.57
CA LYS A 31 -9.42 23.41 -7.15
C LYS A 31 -8.80 22.02 -6.96
N ALA A 32 -8.09 21.49 -7.96
CA ALA A 32 -7.36 20.23 -7.82
C ALA A 32 -6.25 20.38 -6.78
N VAL A 33 -6.02 19.34 -5.98
CA VAL A 33 -4.94 19.30 -4.99
C VAL A 33 -4.00 18.16 -5.35
N SER A 34 -2.73 18.48 -5.50
CA SER A 34 -1.68 17.54 -5.91
C SER A 34 -0.55 17.56 -4.89
N LEU A 35 0.20 16.46 -4.79
CA LEU A 35 1.47 16.47 -4.05
C LEU A 35 2.50 17.28 -4.83
N THR A 36 3.34 18.03 -4.11
CA THR A 36 4.58 18.58 -4.67
C THR A 36 5.52 17.43 -5.06
N GLY A 37 6.55 17.72 -5.86
CA GLY A 37 7.58 16.72 -6.16
C GLY A 37 8.29 16.19 -4.90
N GLU A 38 8.46 17.03 -3.88
CA GLU A 38 9.01 16.62 -2.58
C GLU A 38 8.01 15.77 -1.78
N GLY A 39 6.74 16.21 -1.70
CA GLY A 39 5.67 15.46 -1.06
C GLY A 39 5.48 14.05 -1.66
N LEU A 40 5.56 13.95 -2.99
CA LEU A 40 5.51 12.67 -3.69
C LEU A 40 6.67 11.75 -3.31
N ARG A 41 7.90 12.27 -3.24
CA ARG A 41 9.08 11.49 -2.81
C ARG A 41 8.92 10.98 -1.38
N ILE A 42 8.40 11.81 -0.47
CA ILE A 42 8.14 11.42 0.91
C ILE A 42 7.09 10.31 0.95
N PHE A 43 5.98 10.47 0.23
CA PHE A 43 4.92 9.48 0.18
C PHE A 43 5.42 8.13 -0.36
N LEU A 44 6.14 8.14 -1.49
CA LEU A 44 6.71 6.93 -2.09
C LEU A 44 7.69 6.22 -1.14
N ARG A 45 8.49 6.98 -0.38
CA ARG A 45 9.38 6.41 0.65
C ARG A 45 8.58 5.71 1.76
N LEU A 46 7.54 6.35 2.28
CA LEU A 46 6.68 5.75 3.32
C LEU A 46 5.97 4.49 2.80
N TYR A 47 5.50 4.53 1.55
CA TYR A 47 4.85 3.41 0.89
C TYR A 47 5.81 2.22 0.73
N GLU A 48 7.04 2.45 0.25
CA GLU A 48 8.02 1.38 0.10
C GLU A 48 8.43 0.80 1.45
N GLN A 49 8.62 1.63 2.49
CA GLN A 49 8.85 1.16 3.85
C GLN A 49 7.71 0.27 4.37
N LYS A 50 6.46 0.65 4.11
CA LYS A 50 5.30 -0.16 4.49
C LYS A 50 5.28 -1.50 3.73
N LYS A 51 5.60 -1.50 2.44
CA LYS A 51 5.70 -2.74 1.64
C LYS A 51 6.73 -3.73 2.20
N GLN A 52 7.87 -3.23 2.69
CA GLN A 52 8.92 -4.04 3.31
C GLN A 52 8.61 -4.45 4.77
N SER A 53 7.61 -3.84 5.40
CA SER A 53 7.24 -4.20 6.78
C SER A 53 6.67 -5.62 6.86
N LYS A 54 7.07 -6.36 7.90
CA LYS A 54 6.64 -7.74 8.13
C LYS A 54 5.31 -7.76 8.88
N PHE A 55 4.46 -8.71 8.53
CA PHE A 55 3.23 -9.03 9.25
C PHE A 55 3.00 -10.55 9.24
N ARG A 56 2.16 -11.04 10.15
CA ARG A 56 1.75 -12.45 10.15
C ARG A 56 0.64 -12.62 9.13
N TYR A 57 0.91 -13.39 8.09
CA TYR A 57 -0.07 -13.64 7.04
C TYR A 57 -1.00 -14.76 7.44
N SER A 58 -2.31 -14.48 7.51
CA SER A 58 -3.32 -15.39 8.08
C SER A 58 -3.44 -16.72 7.32
N VAL A 59 -3.19 -16.72 6.02
CA VAL A 59 -3.34 -17.91 5.17
C VAL A 59 -2.17 -18.88 5.33
N LEU A 60 -0.93 -18.37 5.38
CA LEU A 60 0.27 -19.23 5.51
C LEU A 60 0.75 -19.39 6.96
N GLN A 61 0.11 -18.70 7.92
CA GLN A 61 0.50 -18.65 9.33
C GLN A 61 1.99 -18.31 9.58
N THR A 62 2.64 -17.72 8.59
CA THR A 62 4.06 -17.34 8.59
C THR A 62 4.20 -15.82 8.53
N GLN A 63 5.36 -15.33 8.97
CA GLN A 63 5.71 -13.93 8.80
C GLN A 63 6.21 -13.68 7.38
N CYS A 64 5.64 -12.70 6.70
CA CYS A 64 6.11 -12.23 5.40
C CYS A 64 5.97 -10.71 5.29
N THR A 65 6.60 -10.11 4.29
CA THR A 65 6.42 -8.69 4.00
C THR A 65 5.10 -8.46 3.25
N PHE A 66 4.56 -7.24 3.28
CA PHE A 66 3.40 -6.89 2.45
C PHE A 66 3.66 -7.12 0.95
N GLN A 67 4.87 -6.80 0.48
CA GLN A 67 5.27 -7.13 -0.89
C GLN A 67 5.14 -8.63 -1.18
N LYS A 68 5.65 -9.48 -0.28
CA LYS A 68 5.58 -10.93 -0.48
C LYS A 68 4.14 -11.43 -0.46
N ALA A 69 3.29 -10.87 0.38
CA ALA A 69 1.87 -11.19 0.41
C ALA A 69 1.15 -10.84 -0.91
N PHE A 70 1.50 -9.72 -1.56
CA PHE A 70 0.96 -9.40 -2.88
C PHE A 70 1.37 -10.43 -3.94
N GLU A 71 2.64 -10.85 -3.94
CA GLU A 71 3.11 -11.90 -4.85
C GLU A 71 2.38 -13.23 -4.62
N ILE A 72 2.18 -13.62 -3.35
CA ILE A 72 1.47 -14.85 -2.97
C ILE A 72 0.03 -14.79 -3.48
N GLN A 73 -0.67 -13.68 -3.27
CA GLN A 73 -2.05 -13.52 -3.73
C GLN A 73 -2.17 -13.52 -5.25
N ALA A 74 -1.24 -12.87 -5.96
CA ALA A 74 -1.19 -12.93 -7.42
C ALA A 74 -1.02 -14.38 -7.92
N ARG A 75 -0.18 -15.18 -7.25
CA ARG A 75 -0.01 -16.62 -7.58
C ARG A 75 -1.25 -17.44 -7.25
N LEU A 76 -1.87 -17.21 -6.10
CA LEU A 76 -3.11 -17.89 -5.71
C LEU A 76 -4.24 -17.58 -6.69
N LEU A 77 -4.31 -16.34 -7.19
CA LEU A 77 -5.26 -15.94 -8.22
C LEU A 77 -4.96 -16.65 -9.55
N ALA A 78 -3.69 -16.73 -9.96
CA ALA A 78 -3.31 -17.43 -11.18
C ALA A 78 -3.70 -18.91 -11.15
N ILE A 79 -3.44 -19.61 -10.03
CA ILE A 79 -3.82 -21.01 -9.82
C ILE A 79 -5.34 -21.19 -9.94
N TYR A 80 -6.12 -20.29 -9.32
CA TYR A 80 -7.58 -20.30 -9.44
C TYR A 80 -8.05 -20.10 -10.88
N LEU A 81 -7.44 -19.18 -11.64
CA LEU A 81 -7.77 -18.94 -13.04
C LEU A 81 -7.41 -20.11 -13.96
N MET A 82 -6.41 -20.93 -13.59
CA MET A 82 -6.05 -22.17 -14.29
C MET A 82 -6.99 -23.35 -13.96
N GLY A 83 -7.94 -23.16 -13.03
CA GLY A 83 -8.87 -24.21 -12.61
C GLY A 83 -8.23 -25.28 -11.71
N GLU A 84 -7.00 -25.04 -11.23
CA GLU A 84 -6.28 -25.97 -10.35
C GLU A 84 -6.78 -25.93 -8.90
N THR A 85 -7.56 -24.90 -8.52
CA THR A 85 -8.24 -24.82 -7.22
C THR A 85 -9.68 -24.35 -7.38
N GLU A 86 -10.59 -24.87 -6.54
CA GLU A 86 -12.01 -24.49 -6.57
C GLU A 86 -12.28 -23.08 -6.00
N LYS A 87 -11.38 -22.54 -5.18
CA LYS A 87 -11.59 -21.27 -4.48
C LYS A 87 -10.31 -20.48 -4.27
N TYR A 88 -10.39 -19.18 -4.58
CA TYR A 88 -9.35 -18.20 -4.27
C TYR A 88 -9.48 -17.65 -2.84
N PRO A 89 -8.46 -17.78 -1.97
CA PRO A 89 -8.48 -17.22 -0.61
C PRO A 89 -8.00 -15.74 -0.57
N PRO A 90 -8.70 -14.85 0.17
CA PRO A 90 -8.48 -13.38 0.19
C PRO A 90 -7.42 -12.85 1.19
#